data_AF-A0A9D6YNG2-F1
#
_entry.id   AF-A0A9D6YNG2-F1
#
_cell.length_a   1.000
_cell.length_b   1.000
_cell.length_c   1.000
_cell.angle_alpha   90.00
_cell.angle_beta   90.00
_cell.angle_gamma   90.00
#
_symmetry.space_group_name_H-M   'P 1'
#
loop_
_entity.id
_entity.type
_entity.pdbx_description
1 polymer ?
#
loop_
_entity_poly.entity_id
_entity_poly.type
_entity_poly.pdbx_seq_one_letter_code
_entity_poly.pdbx_strand_id
1 'polypeptide(L)'
;MPERCPQCQSTAIKRYGLGTERVEAEIQKIFPQARVSRLDRDTAPHSGRALKVLEDFAAGKFEILVGTQMISKGHHFPGVTLVGVIAADQHLFFPEYHAGERTFQLLSQVAGRAGRGEAPGKVLIQTFHPDHYVFQAVQSQDYQGFVLQELQTRRESGYPPFTRLALARLSGAPADAVAQAAARLTAALKKAIAQDRNLASLIRILGPAPPGLARLQGRFRWQLLLKSYGRPPLLQALKLLRQLWSPPPRSKIDLTLDIDPMSLF
;
A
#
# COMPACT_ATOMS: atom_id res chain seq x y z
N MET A 1 -19.15 -9.47 4.23
CA MET A 1 -18.44 -10.51 3.46
C MET A 1 -19.46 -11.60 3.19
N PRO A 2 -19.67 -12.03 1.93
CA PRO A 2 -20.63 -13.09 1.63
C PRO A 2 -20.18 -14.42 2.26
N GLU A 3 -21.14 -15.28 2.62
CA GLU A 3 -20.86 -16.59 3.23
C GLU A 3 -20.33 -17.61 2.22
N ARG A 4 -20.65 -17.43 0.92
CA ARG A 4 -20.22 -18.29 -0.18
C ARG A 4 -19.67 -17.47 -1.33
N CYS A 5 -18.66 -18.02 -2.01
CA CYS A 5 -18.10 -17.40 -3.20
C CYS A 5 -19.16 -17.36 -4.32
N PRO A 6 -19.43 -16.22 -4.96
CA PRO A 6 -20.43 -16.15 -6.02
C PRO A 6 -20.03 -16.93 -7.28
N GLN A 7 -18.73 -17.20 -7.47
CA GLN A 7 -18.21 -17.91 -8.64
C GLN A 7 -18.14 -19.44 -8.43
N CYS A 8 -17.67 -19.90 -7.27
CA CYS A 8 -17.44 -21.33 -7.01
C CYS A 8 -18.21 -21.90 -5.83
N GLN A 9 -19.04 -21.10 -5.16
CA GLN A 9 -19.87 -21.45 -4.00
C GLN A 9 -19.11 -21.95 -2.75
N SER A 10 -17.77 -21.93 -2.77
CA SER A 10 -16.96 -22.29 -1.62
C SER A 10 -17.22 -21.39 -0.42
N THR A 11 -17.26 -22.01 0.77
CA THR A 11 -17.34 -21.34 2.08
C THR A 11 -15.97 -20.97 2.62
N ALA A 12 -14.89 -21.33 1.93
CA ALA A 12 -13.51 -21.07 2.35
C ALA A 12 -13.08 -19.60 2.14
N ILE A 13 -13.99 -18.64 2.34
CA ILE A 13 -13.69 -17.21 2.30
C ILE A 13 -13.10 -16.83 3.65
N LYS A 14 -11.80 -16.51 3.66
CA LYS A 14 -11.08 -16.12 4.86
C LYS A 14 -10.52 -14.72 4.71
N ARG A 15 -10.44 -13.98 5.82
CA ARG A 15 -9.64 -12.74 5.87
C ARG A 15 -8.18 -13.13 5.69
N TYR A 16 -7.55 -12.60 4.65
CA TYR A 16 -6.16 -12.91 4.31
C TYR A 16 -5.23 -11.88 4.96
N GLY A 17 -4.23 -12.37 5.67
CA GLY A 17 -3.40 -11.59 6.59
C GLY A 17 -2.64 -12.53 7.51
N LEU A 18 -1.56 -13.11 7.01
CA LEU A 18 -0.67 -13.93 7.83
C LEU A 18 0.29 -12.99 8.57
N GLY A 19 0.07 -12.82 9.87
CA GLY A 19 1.05 -12.17 10.74
C GLY A 19 2.35 -12.98 10.76
N THR A 20 3.48 -12.30 10.88
CA THR A 20 4.82 -12.91 11.02
C THR A 20 4.88 -13.92 12.15
N GLU A 21 4.14 -13.67 13.25
CA GLU A 21 3.98 -14.58 14.40
C GLU A 21 3.37 -15.92 14.03
N ARG A 22 2.34 -15.92 13.16
CA ARG A 22 1.69 -17.14 12.73
C ARG A 22 2.60 -17.95 11.81
N VAL A 23 3.35 -17.27 10.95
CA VAL A 23 4.33 -17.91 10.07
C VAL A 23 5.45 -18.56 10.90
N GLU A 24 5.99 -17.84 11.87
CA GLU A 24 6.99 -18.36 12.82
C GLU A 24 6.48 -19.61 13.56
N ALA A 25 5.26 -19.56 14.10
CA ALA A 25 4.66 -20.68 14.81
C ALA A 25 4.47 -21.93 13.93
N GLU A 26 4.08 -21.77 12.66
CA GLU A 26 3.95 -22.90 11.72
C GLU A 26 5.31 -23.45 11.30
N ILE A 27 6.31 -22.58 11.08
CA ILE A 27 7.68 -23.00 10.77
C ILE A 27 8.25 -23.81 11.93
N GLN A 28 8.08 -23.37 13.18
CA GLN A 28 8.59 -24.08 14.35
C GLN A 28 7.94 -25.47 14.52
N LYS A 29 6.69 -25.65 14.11
CA LYS A 29 6.03 -26.96 14.11
C LYS A 29 6.61 -27.91 13.07
N ILE A 30 6.90 -27.40 11.87
CA ILE A 30 7.43 -28.20 10.76
C ILE A 30 8.92 -28.49 10.95
N PHE A 31 9.68 -27.53 11.48
CA PHE A 31 11.11 -27.60 11.71
C PHE A 31 11.43 -27.38 13.20
N PRO A 32 11.10 -28.34 14.10
CA PRO A 32 11.23 -28.16 15.53
C PRO A 32 12.68 -27.96 16.01
N GLN A 33 13.66 -28.40 15.23
CA GLN A 33 15.09 -28.27 15.52
C GLN A 33 15.71 -27.00 14.92
N ALA A 34 15.00 -26.29 14.02
CA ALA A 34 15.54 -25.08 13.41
C ALA A 34 15.50 -23.91 14.39
N ARG A 35 16.57 -23.13 14.39
CA ARG A 35 16.70 -21.85 15.09
C ARG A 35 16.06 -20.78 14.23
N VAL A 36 14.83 -20.42 14.59
CA VAL A 36 14.04 -19.39 13.91
C VAL A 36 14.18 -18.08 14.66
N SER A 37 14.32 -16.98 13.91
CA SER A 37 14.23 -15.63 14.46
C SER A 37 13.18 -14.82 13.70
N ARG A 38 12.58 -13.84 14.37
CA ARG A 38 11.59 -12.93 13.78
C ARG A 38 12.09 -11.50 13.79
N LEU A 39 11.90 -10.81 12.66
CA LEU A 39 12.17 -9.39 12.52
C LEU A 39 11.02 -8.68 11.80
N ASP A 40 10.23 -7.90 12.52
CA ASP A 40 9.19 -7.06 11.92
C ASP A 40 9.32 -5.60 12.34
N ARG A 41 8.54 -4.76 11.66
CA ARG A 41 8.58 -3.30 11.81
C ARG A 41 8.09 -2.86 13.19
N ASP A 42 7.23 -3.65 13.82
CA ASP A 42 6.55 -3.29 15.07
C ASP A 42 7.33 -3.76 16.31
N THR A 43 8.15 -4.82 16.20
CA THR A 43 9.03 -5.32 17.27
C THR A 43 10.44 -4.71 17.26
N ALA A 44 10.72 -3.80 16.32
CA ALA A 44 11.98 -3.07 16.22
C ALA A 44 11.97 -1.60 16.72
N PRO A 45 11.40 -1.23 17.89
CA PRO A 45 11.51 0.16 18.38
C PRO A 45 12.94 0.63 18.71
N HIS A 46 13.95 -0.25 18.66
CA HIS A 46 15.36 0.10 18.88
C HIS A 46 16.22 -0.46 17.76
N SER A 47 16.85 0.43 16.99
CA SER A 47 17.77 0.10 15.88
C SER A 47 18.81 -0.96 16.26
N GLY A 48 19.26 -0.98 17.51
CA GLY A 48 20.23 -1.96 18.02
C GLY A 48 19.71 -3.41 18.07
N ARG A 49 18.44 -3.66 18.39
CA ARG A 49 17.90 -5.03 18.44
C ARG A 49 17.76 -5.61 17.04
N ALA A 50 17.25 -4.82 16.10
CA ALA A 50 17.14 -5.23 14.70
C ALA A 50 18.52 -5.54 14.12
N LEU A 51 19.50 -4.65 14.35
CA LEU A 51 20.87 -4.85 13.90
C LEU A 51 21.48 -6.14 14.47
N LYS A 52 21.31 -6.39 15.78
CA LYS A 52 21.80 -7.60 16.43
C LYS A 52 21.19 -8.88 15.83
N VAL A 53 19.88 -8.89 15.55
CA VAL A 53 19.23 -10.05 14.91
C VAL A 53 19.81 -10.30 13.52
N LEU A 54 20.08 -9.24 12.76
CA LEU A 54 20.66 -9.34 11.42
C LEU A 54 22.12 -9.81 11.48
N GLU A 55 22.91 -9.33 12.44
CA GLU A 55 24.28 -9.79 12.69
C GLU A 55 24.31 -11.26 13.13
N ASP A 56 23.44 -11.65 14.05
CA ASP A 56 23.32 -13.02 14.54
C ASP A 56 22.90 -13.97 13.40
N PHE A 57 21.99 -13.54 12.53
CA PHE A 57 21.61 -14.31 11.34
C PHE A 57 22.75 -14.41 10.32
N ALA A 58 23.45 -13.30 10.04
CA ALA A 58 24.62 -13.31 9.16
C ALA A 58 25.76 -14.19 9.70
N ALA A 59 25.89 -14.31 11.01
CA ALA A 59 26.84 -15.20 11.69
C ALA A 59 26.36 -16.67 11.79
N GLY A 60 25.20 -17.02 11.22
CA GLY A 60 24.68 -18.39 11.21
C GLY A 60 24.11 -18.87 12.55
N LYS A 61 23.74 -17.95 13.46
CA LYS A 61 23.10 -18.30 14.74
C LYS A 61 21.63 -18.72 14.58
N PHE A 62 21.02 -18.39 13.45
CA PHE A 62 19.67 -18.80 13.07
C PHE A 62 19.70 -19.37 11.65
N GLU A 63 18.96 -20.46 11.38
CA GLU A 63 18.81 -20.98 10.01
C GLU A 63 17.67 -20.32 9.25
N ILE A 64 16.67 -19.79 9.97
CA ILE A 64 15.46 -19.21 9.36
C ILE A 64 15.18 -17.84 9.98
N LEU A 65 15.01 -16.84 9.11
CA LEU A 65 14.60 -15.49 9.51
C LEU A 65 13.23 -15.18 8.90
N VAL A 66 12.23 -14.99 9.75
CA VAL A 66 10.86 -14.60 9.37
C VAL A 66 10.69 -13.11 9.57
N GLY A 67 10.11 -12.42 8.60
CA GLY A 67 9.83 -11.00 8.82
C GLY A 67 9.20 -10.29 7.65
N THR A 68 9.03 -9.00 7.82
CA THR A 68 8.43 -8.12 6.82
C THR A 68 9.51 -7.51 5.91
N GLN A 69 9.11 -6.54 5.09
CA GLN A 69 9.95 -5.80 4.13
C GLN A 69 11.27 -5.25 4.69
N MET A 70 11.47 -5.20 6.01
CA MET A 70 12.73 -4.73 6.61
C MET A 70 13.91 -5.69 6.35
N ILE A 71 13.68 -6.98 6.20
CA ILE A 71 14.77 -7.97 5.99
C ILE A 71 15.51 -7.73 4.67
N SER A 72 14.83 -7.19 3.65
CA SER A 72 15.40 -7.05 2.31
C SER A 72 16.25 -5.78 2.12
N LYS A 73 16.20 -4.80 3.04
CA LYS A 73 16.87 -3.50 2.89
C LYS A 73 18.32 -3.53 3.37
N GLY A 74 19.27 -3.25 2.48
CA GLY A 74 20.65 -2.89 2.85
C GLY A 74 21.54 -4.02 3.41
N HIS A 75 20.98 -5.17 3.79
CA HIS A 75 21.73 -6.30 4.35
C HIS A 75 22.00 -7.38 3.30
N HIS A 76 23.18 -7.98 3.38
CA HIS A 76 23.64 -9.05 2.49
C HIS A 76 23.89 -10.30 3.33
N PHE A 77 23.27 -11.42 2.95
CA PHE A 77 23.40 -12.69 3.66
C PHE A 77 23.99 -13.74 2.72
N PRO A 78 25.32 -13.95 2.70
CA PRO A 78 25.97 -14.85 1.76
C PRO A 78 25.49 -16.30 1.87
N GLY A 79 25.11 -16.73 3.07
CA GLY A 79 24.61 -18.08 3.34
C GLY A 79 23.13 -18.31 2.99
N VAL A 80 22.41 -17.29 2.50
CA VAL A 80 20.98 -17.42 2.18
C VAL A 80 20.81 -17.87 0.72
N THR A 81 20.43 -19.13 0.56
CA THR A 81 20.19 -19.77 -0.73
C THR A 81 18.70 -19.92 -1.06
N LEU A 82 17.80 -19.69 -0.10
CA LEU A 82 16.35 -19.78 -0.30
C LEU A 82 15.65 -18.56 0.30
N VAL A 83 14.78 -17.94 -0.49
CA VAL A 83 13.82 -16.95 0.03
C VAL A 83 12.40 -17.35 -0.32
N GLY A 84 11.53 -17.41 0.69
CA GLY A 84 10.09 -17.61 0.54
C GLY A 84 9.34 -16.30 0.73
N VAL A 85 8.58 -15.86 -0.27
CA VAL A 85 7.62 -14.77 -0.13
C VAL A 85 6.23 -15.35 0.02
N ILE A 86 5.72 -15.26 1.24
CA ILE A 86 4.38 -15.73 1.60
C ILE A 86 3.39 -14.60 1.35
N ALA A 87 2.22 -14.94 0.82
CA ALA A 87 1.10 -14.00 0.70
C ALA A 87 1.37 -12.75 -0.14
N ALA A 88 2.06 -12.88 -1.29
CA ALA A 88 2.43 -11.74 -2.11
C ALA A 88 1.22 -10.93 -2.64
N ASP A 89 0.05 -11.57 -2.76
CA ASP A 89 -1.22 -10.93 -3.11
C ASP A 89 -1.62 -9.78 -2.17
N GLN A 90 -1.21 -9.82 -0.90
CA GLN A 90 -1.56 -8.77 0.07
C GLN A 90 -1.04 -7.39 -0.34
N HIS A 91 0.15 -7.36 -0.95
CA HIS A 91 0.71 -6.11 -1.45
C HIS A 91 0.09 -5.71 -2.77
N LEU A 92 -0.16 -6.69 -3.66
CA LEU A 92 -0.70 -6.44 -4.99
C LEU A 92 -2.13 -5.89 -4.97
N PHE A 93 -2.99 -6.47 -4.14
CA PHE A 93 -4.38 -6.04 -3.99
C PHE A 93 -4.59 -5.04 -2.85
N PHE A 94 -3.50 -4.48 -2.32
CA PHE A 94 -3.64 -3.34 -1.44
C PHE A 94 -4.23 -2.18 -2.26
N PRO A 95 -5.24 -1.46 -1.75
CA PRO A 95 -5.99 -0.44 -2.49
C PRO A 95 -5.21 0.87 -2.79
N GLU A 96 -3.93 0.78 -3.14
CA GLU A 96 -3.09 1.88 -3.60
C GLU A 96 -2.82 1.77 -5.10
N TYR A 97 -2.77 2.90 -5.79
CA TYR A 97 -2.57 2.91 -7.24
C TYR A 97 -1.19 2.42 -7.69
N HIS A 98 -0.21 2.40 -6.77
CA HIS A 98 1.16 1.93 -7.02
C HIS A 98 1.43 0.55 -6.39
N ALA A 99 0.39 -0.18 -6.01
CA ALA A 99 0.50 -1.51 -5.42
C ALA A 99 1.27 -2.50 -6.33
N GLY A 100 1.03 -2.46 -7.64
CA GLY A 100 1.76 -3.25 -8.64
C GLY A 100 3.26 -2.95 -8.64
N GLU A 101 3.63 -1.66 -8.77
CA GLU A 101 5.02 -1.19 -8.68
C GLU A 101 5.71 -1.61 -7.38
N ARG A 102 5.06 -1.38 -6.23
CA ARG A 102 5.64 -1.74 -4.94
C ARG A 102 5.85 -3.25 -4.83
N THR A 103 4.89 -4.04 -5.30
CA THR A 103 4.99 -5.51 -5.31
C THR A 103 6.15 -5.95 -6.20
N PHE A 104 6.24 -5.42 -7.43
CA PHE A 104 7.35 -5.71 -8.34
C PHE A 104 8.70 -5.35 -7.71
N GLN A 105 8.85 -4.14 -7.15
CA GLN A 105 10.10 -3.69 -6.53
C GLN A 105 10.53 -4.59 -5.38
N LEU A 106 9.60 -4.96 -4.50
CA LEU A 106 9.88 -5.84 -3.36
C LEU A 106 10.31 -7.23 -3.80
N LEU A 107 9.58 -7.82 -4.74
CA LEU A 107 9.86 -9.17 -5.22
C LEU A 107 11.16 -9.22 -6.02
N SER A 108 11.42 -8.23 -6.88
CA SER A 108 12.69 -8.10 -7.62
C SER A 108 13.86 -7.88 -6.67
N GLN A 109 13.68 -7.10 -5.61
CA GLN A 109 14.70 -6.93 -4.56
C GLN A 109 14.97 -8.25 -3.84
N VAL A 110 13.93 -9.01 -3.49
CA VAL A 110 14.06 -10.33 -2.85
C VAL A 110 14.75 -11.33 -3.78
N ALA A 111 14.33 -11.39 -5.05
CA ALA A 111 14.94 -12.22 -6.08
C ALA A 111 16.44 -11.93 -6.24
N GLY A 112 16.81 -10.65 -6.25
CA GLY A 112 18.19 -10.22 -6.36
C GLY A 112 19.04 -10.39 -5.09
N ARG A 113 18.51 -10.96 -4.00
CA ARG A 113 19.25 -11.19 -2.74
C ARG A 113 19.62 -12.65 -2.52
N ALA A 114 18.85 -13.59 -3.06
CA ALA A 114 19.21 -15.00 -3.04
C ALA A 114 20.36 -15.23 -4.05
N GLY A 115 21.41 -15.95 -3.65
CA GLY A 115 22.45 -16.40 -4.57
C GLY A 115 23.47 -15.36 -5.02
N ARG A 116 23.79 -14.38 -4.16
CA ARG A 116 24.92 -13.46 -4.38
C ARG A 116 26.29 -14.04 -3.96
N GLY A 117 26.31 -15.27 -3.46
CA GLY A 117 27.53 -16.04 -3.22
C GLY A 117 27.80 -17.00 -4.38
N GLU A 118 28.61 -18.04 -4.13
CA GLU A 118 28.92 -19.07 -5.14
C GLU A 118 27.76 -20.06 -5.39
N ALA A 119 26.81 -20.15 -4.45
CA ALA A 119 25.68 -21.06 -4.55
C ALA A 119 24.46 -20.41 -5.23
N PRO A 120 23.77 -21.10 -6.14
CA PRO A 120 22.56 -20.57 -6.78
C PRO A 120 21.45 -20.36 -5.74
N GLY A 121 20.84 -19.19 -5.79
CA GLY A 121 19.69 -18.84 -4.96
C GLY A 121 18.38 -19.30 -5.57
N LYS A 122 17.42 -19.70 -4.74
CA LYS A 122 16.05 -20.01 -5.13
C LYS A 122 15.09 -19.03 -4.46
N VAL A 123 14.11 -18.52 -5.21
CA VAL A 123 13.02 -17.71 -4.67
C VAL A 123 11.70 -18.39 -4.96
N LEU A 124 10.89 -18.55 -3.91
CA LEU A 124 9.55 -19.12 -3.98
C LEU A 124 8.54 -18.03 -3.64
N ILE A 125 7.63 -17.75 -4.56
CA ILE A 125 6.59 -16.73 -4.36
C ILE A 125 5.25 -17.45 -4.28
N GLN A 126 4.56 -17.29 -3.15
CA GLN A 126 3.20 -17.78 -2.98
C GLN A 126 2.20 -16.69 -3.40
N THR A 127 1.41 -17.01 -4.41
CA THR A 127 0.30 -16.17 -4.88
C THR A 127 -0.89 -17.02 -5.31
N PHE A 128 -2.10 -16.47 -5.20
CA PHE A 128 -3.32 -17.02 -5.79
C PHE A 128 -3.50 -16.65 -7.28
N HIS A 129 -2.72 -15.70 -7.79
CA HIS A 129 -2.85 -15.16 -9.16
C HIS A 129 -1.51 -15.24 -9.91
N PRO A 130 -0.96 -16.46 -10.14
CA PRO A 130 0.34 -16.62 -10.80
C PRO A 130 0.39 -15.97 -12.18
N ASP A 131 -0.74 -15.86 -12.87
CA ASP A 131 -0.84 -15.28 -14.22
C ASP A 131 -0.89 -13.74 -14.23
N HIS A 132 -0.90 -13.10 -13.05
CA HIS A 132 -0.91 -11.64 -12.99
C HIS A 132 0.42 -11.07 -13.53
N TYR A 133 0.35 -10.03 -14.37
CA TYR A 133 1.51 -9.48 -15.11
C TYR A 133 2.71 -9.14 -14.21
N VAL A 134 2.46 -8.68 -12.98
CA VAL A 134 3.51 -8.40 -11.98
C VAL A 134 4.33 -9.66 -11.66
N PHE A 135 3.69 -10.80 -11.42
CA PHE A 135 4.40 -12.04 -11.07
C PHE A 135 5.11 -12.64 -12.28
N GLN A 136 4.49 -12.57 -13.46
CA GLN A 136 5.12 -12.97 -14.72
C GLN A 136 6.40 -12.16 -14.98
N ALA A 137 6.34 -10.84 -14.83
CA ALA A 137 7.50 -9.97 -15.01
C ALA A 137 8.60 -10.20 -13.95
N VAL A 138 8.23 -10.49 -12.70
CA VAL A 138 9.20 -10.87 -11.67
C VAL A 138 9.89 -12.20 -12.01
N GLN A 139 9.12 -13.17 -12.48
CA GLN A 139 9.64 -14.50 -12.85
C GLN A 139 10.62 -14.43 -14.02
N SER A 140 10.30 -13.64 -15.05
CA SER A 140 11.17 -13.42 -16.22
C SER A 140 12.23 -12.35 -16.02
N GLN A 141 12.24 -11.67 -14.87
CA GLN A 141 13.07 -10.48 -14.60
C GLN A 141 12.87 -9.35 -15.62
N ASP A 142 11.68 -9.28 -16.23
CA ASP A 142 11.34 -8.30 -17.26
C ASP A 142 10.86 -6.98 -16.66
N TYR A 143 11.82 -6.15 -16.25
CA TYR A 143 11.55 -4.79 -15.78
C TYR A 143 10.90 -3.92 -16.86
N GLN A 144 11.32 -4.04 -18.12
CA GLN A 144 10.84 -3.16 -19.19
C GLN A 144 9.38 -3.45 -19.54
N GLY A 145 9.01 -4.73 -19.71
CA GLY A 145 7.63 -5.14 -19.94
C GLY A 145 6.73 -4.78 -18.77
N PHE A 146 7.19 -4.95 -17.52
CA PHE A 146 6.47 -4.48 -16.34
C PHE A 146 6.16 -2.98 -16.42
N VAL A 147 7.17 -2.15 -16.67
CA VAL A 147 7.02 -0.68 -16.72
C VAL A 147 6.05 -0.26 -17.81
N LEU A 148 6.13 -0.85 -19.00
CA LEU A 148 5.23 -0.54 -20.11
C LEU A 148 3.76 -0.83 -19.74
N GLN A 149 3.50 -2.03 -19.21
CA GLN A 149 2.15 -2.44 -18.79
C GLN A 149 1.59 -1.58 -17.65
N GLU A 150 2.43 -1.29 -16.65
CA GLU A 150 2.08 -0.46 -15.50
C GLU A 150 1.74 0.98 -15.94
N LEU A 151 2.59 1.58 -16.80
CA LEU A 151 2.36 2.93 -17.31
C LEU A 151 1.10 3.00 -18.18
N GLN A 152 0.82 1.99 -18.99
CA GLN A 152 -0.43 1.95 -19.75
C GLN A 152 -1.64 1.93 -18.81
N THR A 153 -1.64 1.03 -17.82
CA THR A 153 -2.72 0.92 -16.82
C THR A 153 -2.94 2.24 -16.07
N ARG A 154 -1.85 2.91 -15.66
CA ARG A 154 -1.92 4.21 -14.98
C ARG A 154 -2.42 5.33 -15.88
N ARG A 155 -2.07 5.31 -17.17
CA ARG A 155 -2.58 6.30 -18.14
C ARG A 155 -4.09 6.17 -18.32
N GLU A 156 -4.57 4.95 -18.56
CA GLU A 156 -6.00 4.65 -18.76
C GLU A 156 -6.83 4.95 -17.52
N SER A 157 -6.28 4.64 -16.34
CA SER A 157 -6.93 4.89 -15.05
C SER A 157 -6.75 6.33 -14.54
N GLY A 158 -5.99 7.17 -15.26
CA GLY A 158 -5.70 8.55 -14.88
C GLY A 158 -5.02 8.68 -13.52
N TYR A 159 -3.89 8.00 -13.34
CA TYR A 159 -3.02 8.07 -12.15
C TYR A 159 -1.63 8.63 -12.52
N PRO A 160 -0.82 9.05 -11.53
CA PRO A 160 0.56 9.48 -11.77
C PRO A 160 1.36 8.44 -12.57
N PRO A 161 2.28 8.85 -13.46
CA PRO A 161 2.75 10.22 -13.67
C PRO A 161 1.86 11.06 -14.61
N PHE A 162 0.80 10.50 -15.19
CA PHE A 162 -0.04 11.20 -16.20
C PHE A 162 -1.01 12.21 -15.61
N THR A 163 -1.28 12.12 -14.31
CA THR A 163 -2.11 13.05 -13.56
C THR A 163 -1.43 13.44 -12.26
N ARG A 164 -1.89 14.55 -11.67
CA ARG A 164 -1.52 15.02 -10.34
C ARG A 164 -2.64 14.69 -9.38
N LEU A 165 -2.26 14.34 -8.16
CA LEU A 165 -3.20 13.96 -7.12
C LEU A 165 -3.18 14.99 -5.99
N ALA A 166 -4.34 15.24 -5.38
CA ALA A 166 -4.39 15.84 -4.05
C ALA A 166 -5.45 15.14 -3.21
N LEU A 167 -5.07 14.74 -2.01
CA LEU A 167 -5.96 14.12 -1.04
C LEU A 167 -6.37 15.18 -0.01
N ALA A 168 -7.66 15.49 0.02
CA ALA A 168 -8.24 16.33 1.05
C ALA A 168 -8.89 15.45 2.11
N ARG A 169 -8.41 15.56 3.36
CA ARG A 169 -8.83 14.70 4.46
C ARG A 169 -9.41 15.56 5.58
N LEU A 170 -10.64 15.22 5.97
CA LEU A 170 -11.32 15.79 7.11
C LEU A 170 -11.19 14.84 8.29
N SER A 171 -10.79 15.36 9.45
CA SER A 171 -10.63 14.59 10.69
C SER A 171 -11.28 15.35 11.83
N GLY A 172 -12.11 14.70 12.64
CA GLY A 172 -12.82 15.39 13.71
C GLY A 172 -13.80 14.52 14.50
N ALA A 173 -14.62 15.17 15.31
CA ALA A 173 -15.74 14.56 16.02
C ALA A 173 -16.87 15.60 16.18
N PRO A 174 -18.14 15.17 16.25
CA PRO A 174 -18.65 13.80 16.16
C PRO A 174 -18.68 13.25 14.72
N ALA A 175 -18.87 11.94 14.55
CA ALA A 175 -18.82 11.25 13.24
C ALA A 175 -19.72 11.88 12.17
N ASP A 176 -20.98 12.14 12.54
CA ASP A 176 -21.97 12.70 11.62
C ASP A 176 -21.61 14.11 11.15
N ALA A 177 -21.01 14.92 12.03
CA ALA A 177 -20.55 16.26 11.67
C ALA A 177 -19.41 16.21 10.64
N VAL A 178 -18.47 15.26 10.79
CA VAL A 178 -17.37 15.07 9.81
C VAL A 178 -17.92 14.58 8.47
N ALA A 179 -18.83 13.61 8.48
CA ALA A 179 -19.44 13.08 7.26
C ALA A 179 -20.22 14.17 6.50
N GLN A 180 -21.04 14.95 7.22
CA GLN A 180 -21.80 16.06 6.64
C GLN A 180 -20.87 17.17 6.10
N ALA A 181 -19.81 17.53 6.84
CA ALA A 181 -18.83 18.50 6.37
C ALA A 181 -18.15 18.04 5.08
N ALA A 182 -17.75 16.77 5.00
CA ALA A 182 -17.13 16.20 3.81
C ALA A 182 -18.09 16.17 2.60
N ALA A 183 -19.35 15.79 2.83
CA ALA A 183 -20.40 15.80 1.82
C ALA A 183 -20.67 17.21 1.27
N ARG A 184 -20.84 18.19 2.16
CA ARG A 184 -21.08 19.60 1.79
C ARG A 184 -19.90 20.19 1.02
N LEU A 185 -18.67 20.01 1.52
CA LEU A 185 -17.47 20.51 0.86
C LEU A 185 -17.32 19.89 -0.55
N THR A 186 -17.52 18.58 -0.66
CA THR A 186 -17.38 17.89 -1.95
C THR A 186 -18.45 18.33 -2.95
N ALA A 187 -19.71 18.49 -2.51
CA ALA A 187 -20.78 18.97 -3.38
C ALA A 187 -20.53 20.41 -3.85
N ALA A 188 -20.13 21.30 -2.95
CA ALA A 188 -19.80 22.69 -3.27
C ALA A 188 -18.62 22.77 -4.26
N LEU A 189 -17.56 21.97 -4.03
CA LEU A 189 -16.40 21.93 -4.90
C LEU A 189 -16.74 21.38 -6.30
N LYS A 190 -17.51 20.28 -6.38
CA LYS A 190 -17.98 19.74 -7.66
C LYS A 190 -18.80 20.78 -8.44
N LYS A 191 -19.68 21.52 -7.76
CA LYS A 191 -20.46 22.60 -8.37
C LYS A 191 -19.57 23.73 -8.89
N ALA A 192 -18.61 24.20 -8.08
CA ALA A 192 -17.71 25.29 -8.47
C ALA A 192 -16.82 24.90 -9.66
N ILE A 193 -16.28 23.67 -9.67
CA ILE A 193 -15.49 23.16 -10.80
C ILE A 193 -16.34 23.02 -12.06
N ALA A 194 -17.59 22.55 -11.94
CA ALA A 194 -18.48 22.41 -13.10
C ALA A 194 -18.85 23.75 -13.76
N GLN A 195 -18.78 24.87 -13.03
CA GLN A 195 -19.03 26.21 -13.56
C GLN A 195 -17.87 26.75 -14.40
N ASP A 196 -16.64 26.25 -14.18
CA ASP A 196 -15.46 26.58 -14.97
C ASP A 196 -15.20 25.47 -15.99
N ARG A 197 -15.55 25.72 -17.27
CA ARG A 197 -15.38 24.72 -18.35
C ARG A 197 -13.95 24.22 -18.50
N ASN A 198 -12.95 25.05 -18.18
CA ASN A 198 -11.54 24.65 -18.26
C ASN A 198 -11.16 23.70 -17.12
N LEU A 199 -11.69 23.91 -15.92
CA LEU A 199 -11.44 22.99 -14.80
C LEU A 199 -12.26 21.70 -14.91
N ALA A 200 -13.50 21.78 -15.40
CA ALA A 200 -14.42 20.65 -15.47
C ALA A 200 -13.87 19.48 -16.32
N SER A 201 -13.12 19.78 -17.38
CA SER A 201 -12.50 18.76 -18.25
C SER A 201 -11.17 18.22 -17.69
N LEU A 202 -10.50 18.98 -16.82
CA LEU A 202 -9.16 18.66 -16.32
C LEU A 202 -9.15 18.02 -14.93
N ILE A 203 -10.24 18.11 -14.18
CA ILE A 203 -10.30 17.66 -12.78
C ILE A 203 -11.41 16.65 -12.56
N ARG A 204 -11.05 15.52 -11.95
CA ARG A 204 -11.99 14.53 -11.42
C ARG A 204 -11.92 14.49 -9.90
N ILE A 205 -13.08 14.47 -9.26
CA ILE A 205 -13.21 14.33 -7.80
C ILE A 205 -13.80 12.96 -7.48
N LEU A 206 -13.04 12.14 -6.75
CA LEU A 206 -13.50 10.88 -6.18
C LEU A 206 -13.88 11.06 -4.71
N GLY A 207 -14.97 10.42 -4.29
CA GLY A 207 -15.53 10.57 -2.96
C GLY A 207 -16.64 11.65 -2.85
N PRO A 208 -16.95 12.08 -1.61
CA PRO A 208 -16.21 11.77 -0.39
C PRO A 208 -16.44 10.33 0.07
N ALA A 209 -15.47 9.74 0.75
CA ALA A 209 -15.55 8.40 1.31
C ALA A 209 -14.75 8.29 2.62
N PRO A 210 -15.09 7.36 3.53
CA PRO A 210 -14.21 7.05 4.65
C PRO A 210 -12.88 6.44 4.12
N PRO A 211 -11.71 6.80 4.69
CA PRO A 211 -10.47 6.09 4.41
C PRO A 211 -10.54 4.66 4.98
N GLY A 212 -9.62 3.78 4.58
CA GLY A 212 -9.56 2.41 5.10
C GLY A 212 -9.47 2.32 6.61
N LEU A 213 -8.87 3.32 7.26
CA LEU A 213 -8.93 3.49 8.71
C LEU A 213 -9.85 4.66 9.09
N ALA A 214 -11.16 4.40 9.15
CA ALA A 214 -12.17 5.45 9.34
C ALA A 214 -12.11 6.17 10.72
N ARG A 215 -11.49 5.56 11.74
CA ARG A 215 -11.33 6.15 13.09
C ARG A 215 -9.90 5.99 13.57
N LEU A 216 -9.29 7.08 14.03
CA LEU A 216 -7.94 7.09 14.59
C LEU A 216 -7.89 8.02 15.81
N GLN A 217 -7.38 7.53 16.94
CA GLN A 217 -7.26 8.31 18.19
C GLN A 217 -8.56 9.03 18.58
N GLY A 218 -9.71 8.34 18.46
CA GLY A 218 -11.02 8.91 18.79
C GLY A 218 -11.61 9.88 17.76
N ARG A 219 -10.88 10.22 16.68
CA ARG A 219 -11.36 11.11 15.60
C ARG A 219 -11.86 10.28 14.41
N PHE A 220 -12.96 10.72 13.84
CA PHE A 220 -13.55 10.16 12.61
C PHE A 220 -12.97 10.88 11.39
N ARG A 221 -12.75 10.12 10.32
CA ARG A 221 -12.08 10.62 9.12
C ARG A 221 -12.90 10.40 7.87
N TRP A 222 -12.86 11.38 6.98
CA TRP A 222 -13.41 11.33 5.62
C TRP A 222 -12.42 11.95 4.65
N GLN A 223 -12.43 11.52 3.40
CA GLN A 223 -11.54 12.07 2.39
C GLN A 223 -12.19 12.16 1.01
N LEU A 224 -11.66 13.06 0.20
CA LEU A 224 -11.91 13.11 -1.24
C LEU A 224 -10.56 13.22 -1.97
N LEU A 225 -10.48 12.58 -3.13
CA LEU A 225 -9.28 12.59 -3.97
C LEU A 225 -9.55 13.44 -5.21
N LEU A 226 -8.72 14.44 -5.44
CA LEU A 226 -8.69 15.22 -6.66
C LEU A 226 -7.65 14.61 -7.60
N LYS A 227 -8.07 14.27 -8.82
CA LYS A 227 -7.21 13.89 -9.94
C LYS A 227 -7.20 15.02 -10.95
N SER A 228 -6.03 15.47 -11.37
CA SER A 228 -5.89 16.62 -12.26
C SER A 228 -4.93 16.35 -13.41
N TYR A 229 -5.33 16.67 -14.63
CA TYR A 229 -4.46 16.67 -15.82
C TYR A 229 -3.60 17.94 -15.84
N GLY A 230 -2.59 17.96 -14.97
CA GLY A 230 -1.65 19.06 -14.82
C GLY A 230 -1.70 19.72 -13.44
N ARG A 231 -0.61 20.43 -13.12
CA ARG A 231 -0.44 21.12 -11.84
C ARG A 231 -1.25 22.43 -11.73
N PRO A 232 -1.32 23.30 -12.76
CA PRO A 232 -2.12 24.53 -12.68
C PRO A 232 -3.61 24.32 -12.34
N PRO A 233 -4.36 23.43 -13.03
CA PRO A 233 -5.75 23.17 -12.68
C PRO A 233 -5.91 22.63 -11.25
N LEU A 234 -5.00 21.74 -10.81
CA LEU A 234 -5.00 21.22 -9.43
C LEU A 234 -4.90 22.36 -8.41
N LEU A 235 -3.95 23.29 -8.60
CA LEU A 235 -3.77 24.42 -7.69
C LEU A 235 -5.00 25.34 -7.68
N GLN A 236 -5.65 25.54 -8.82
CA GLN A 236 -6.89 26.32 -8.89
C GLN A 236 -8.03 25.65 -8.13
N ALA A 237 -8.22 24.33 -8.28
CA ALA A 237 -9.21 23.61 -7.49
C ALA A 237 -8.90 23.58 -5.99
N LEU A 238 -7.63 23.51 -5.59
CA LEU A 238 -7.24 23.59 -4.18
C LEU A 238 -7.52 24.99 -3.59
N LYS A 239 -7.34 26.06 -4.39
CA LYS A 239 -7.74 27.42 -3.99
C LYS A 239 -9.26 27.51 -3.79
N LEU A 240 -10.05 26.98 -4.72
CA LEU A 240 -11.51 26.91 -4.59
C LEU A 240 -11.92 26.09 -3.36
N LEU A 241 -11.31 24.93 -3.15
CA LEU A 241 -11.55 24.09 -1.98
C LEU A 241 -11.29 24.86 -0.69
N ARG A 242 -10.16 25.58 -0.60
CA ARG A 242 -9.83 26.41 0.56
C ARG A 242 -10.83 27.55 0.78
N GLN A 243 -11.34 28.17 -0.28
CA GLN A 243 -12.36 29.24 -0.19
C GLN A 243 -13.72 28.70 0.25
N LEU A 244 -14.08 27.49 -0.21
CA LEU A 244 -15.34 26.84 0.12
C LEU A 244 -15.32 26.16 1.50
N TRP A 245 -14.14 25.88 2.04
CA TRP A 245 -14.00 25.29 3.36
C TRP A 245 -14.36 26.28 4.45
N SER A 246 -15.48 26.00 5.12
CA SER A 246 -15.88 26.67 6.34
C SER A 246 -16.18 25.60 7.39
N PRO A 247 -15.38 25.51 8.47
CA PRO A 247 -15.61 24.50 9.50
C PRO A 247 -16.95 24.79 10.20
N PRO A 248 -17.77 23.76 10.50
CA PRO A 248 -19.02 23.97 11.22
C PRO A 248 -18.76 24.66 12.56
N PRO A 249 -19.62 25.61 12.99
CA PRO A 249 -19.47 26.30 14.26
C PRO A 249 -19.34 25.30 15.42
N ARG A 250 -18.36 25.52 16.31
CA ARG A 250 -18.08 24.67 17.49
C ARG A 250 -17.62 23.24 17.20
N SER A 251 -17.39 22.87 15.94
CA SER A 251 -16.84 21.55 15.59
C SER A 251 -15.30 21.58 15.51
N LYS A 252 -14.63 20.58 16.10
CA LYS A 252 -13.16 20.43 16.03
C LYS A 252 -12.77 19.59 14.80
N ILE A 253 -13.18 20.03 13.61
CA ILE A 253 -12.90 19.35 12.34
C ILE A 253 -11.75 20.04 11.63
N ASP A 254 -10.66 19.29 11.44
CA ASP A 254 -9.49 19.75 10.70
C ASP A 254 -9.58 19.26 9.26
N LEU A 255 -9.15 20.10 8.33
CA LEU A 255 -8.96 19.77 6.92
C LEU A 255 -7.45 19.76 6.64
N THR A 256 -6.91 18.62 6.22
CA THR A 256 -5.54 18.50 5.74
C THR A 256 -5.52 18.24 4.24
N LEU A 257 -4.57 18.85 3.55
CA LEU A 257 -4.33 18.65 2.12
C LEU A 257 -2.97 18.00 1.93
N ASP A 258 -2.94 16.87 1.26
CA ASP A 258 -1.72 16.17 0.85
C ASP A 258 -1.62 16.22 -0.68
N ILE A 259 -0.54 16.79 -1.21
CA ILE A 259 -0.32 16.98 -2.65
C ILE A 259 0.65 15.89 -3.12
N ASP A 260 0.26 15.18 -4.17
CA ASP A 260 0.92 13.97 -4.64
C ASP A 260 1.12 12.95 -3.51
N PRO A 261 0.03 12.53 -2.83
CA PRO A 261 0.10 11.63 -1.70
C PRO A 261 0.80 10.32 -2.07
N MET A 262 1.78 9.93 -1.26
CA MET A 262 2.44 8.63 -1.35
C MET A 262 1.58 7.49 -0.78
N SER A 263 0.51 7.80 -0.05
CA SER A 263 -0.48 6.82 0.40
C SER A 263 -1.88 7.44 0.39
N LEU A 264 -2.86 6.64 -0.08
CA LEU A 264 -4.27 7.06 -0.11
C LEU A 264 -5.05 6.63 1.15
N PHE A 265 -4.41 5.94 2.08
CA PHE A 265 -5.05 5.30 3.24
C PHE A 265 -4.85 6.07 4.56
#